data_AF-A0A8X7PLJ1-F1
#
_entry.id   AF-A0A8X7PLJ1-F1
#
_cell.length_a   1.000
_cell.length_b   1.000
_cell.length_c   1.000
_cell.angle_alpha   90.00
_cell.angle_beta   90.00
_cell.angle_gamma   90.00
#
_symmetry.space_group_name_H-M   'P 1'
#
loop_
_entity.id
_entity.type
_entity.pdbx_description
1 polymer ?
#
loop_
_entity_poly.entity_id
_entity_poly.type
_entity_poly.pdbx_seq_one_letter_code
_entity_poly.pdbx_strand_id
1 'polypeptide(L)' 'MSPSESEDYGGNTTDTGYSETDDLIRRDQAEISYKYAAQDQYPPQPEVEFGFPQTCYCGGQPLLATTYTKNDPVSV' A
#
# COMPACT_ATOMS: atom_id res chain seq x y z
N MET A 1 28.38 -24.17 50.98
CA MET A 1 28.05 -25.04 49.83
C MET A 1 27.53 -24.19 48.70
N SER A 2 28.17 -24.30 47.53
CA SER A 2 27.70 -23.99 46.17
C SER A 2 26.52 -24.93 45.77
N PRO A 3 25.86 -24.88 44.58
CA PRO A 3 26.27 -24.22 43.31
C PRO A 3 25.14 -23.58 42.43
N SER A 4 25.55 -22.67 41.52
CA SER A 4 25.12 -22.47 40.11
C SER A 4 23.63 -22.20 39.74
N GLU A 5 23.22 -21.53 38.66
CA GLU A 5 23.79 -21.23 37.33
C GLU A 5 23.31 -19.85 36.86
N SER A 6 24.22 -18.98 36.41
CA SER A 6 23.85 -17.85 35.57
C SER A 6 23.74 -18.35 34.14
N GLU A 7 22.53 -18.64 33.70
CA GLU A 7 22.28 -18.93 32.29
C GLU A 7 22.45 -17.63 31.50
N ASP A 8 23.62 -17.49 30.90
CA ASP A 8 23.87 -16.61 29.76
C ASP A 8 22.91 -17.01 28.63
N TYR A 9 21.69 -16.49 28.66
CA TYR A 9 20.71 -16.67 27.57
C TYR A 9 21.03 -15.67 26.45
N GLY A 10 22.26 -15.79 25.96
CA GLY A 10 22.86 -14.84 25.04
C GLY A 10 23.97 -15.48 24.25
N GLY A 11 23.90 -16.81 24.05
CA GLY A 11 24.71 -17.55 23.10
C GLY A 11 24.49 -16.99 21.71
N ASN A 12 25.19 -15.91 21.40
CA ASN A 12 25.42 -15.42 20.06
C ASN A 12 26.37 -16.44 19.43
N THR A 13 25.80 -17.57 19.01
CA THR A 13 26.44 -18.46 18.05
C THR A 13 26.47 -17.70 16.74
N THR A 14 27.48 -16.84 16.61
CA THR A 14 27.91 -16.24 15.36
C THR A 14 28.53 -17.34 14.50
N ASP A 15 27.72 -18.29 14.05
CA ASP A 15 28.09 -19.21 12.99
C ASP A 15 26.82 -19.80 12.39
N THR A 16 26.30 -19.17 11.34
CA THR A 16 25.67 -19.90 10.23
C THR A 16 25.81 -19.00 9.01
N GLY A 17 26.92 -19.14 8.31
CA GLY A 17 27.15 -18.48 7.03
C GLY A 17 26.21 -19.01 5.96
N TYR A 18 24.93 -18.60 6.02
CA TYR A 18 23.74 -19.05 5.28
C TYR A 18 22.78 -19.89 6.12
N SER A 19 21.78 -19.22 6.68
CA SER A 19 20.59 -19.87 7.20
C SER A 19 19.68 -20.30 6.03
N GLU A 20 18.92 -21.38 6.20
CA GLU A 20 17.87 -21.79 5.25
C GLU A 20 16.92 -20.62 4.93
N THR A 21 16.67 -19.76 5.91
CA THR A 21 15.89 -18.53 5.77
C THR A 21 16.51 -17.54 4.77
N ASP A 22 17.84 -17.33 4.81
CA ASP A 22 18.52 -16.45 3.85
C ASP A 22 18.45 -17.00 2.43
N ASP A 23 18.48 -18.32 2.25
CA ASP A 23 18.29 -18.95 0.94
C ASP A 23 16.88 -18.75 0.39
N LEU A 24 15.87 -18.87 1.24
CA LEU A 24 14.48 -18.61 0.87
C LEU A 24 14.28 -17.14 0.48
N ILE A 25 14.84 -16.21 1.26
CA ILE A 25 14.79 -14.76 0.97
C ILE A 25 15.47 -14.46 -0.37
N ARG A 26 16.66 -15.01 -0.62
CA ARG A 26 17.38 -14.75 -1.88
C ARG A 26 16.64 -15.28 -3.10
N ARG A 27 16.01 -16.45 -3.01
CA ARG A 27 15.20 -17.03 -4.11
C ARG A 27 13.96 -16.17 -4.40
N ASP A 28 13.26 -15.73 -3.36
CA ASP A 28 12.10 -14.84 -3.49
C ASP A 28 12.48 -13.52 -4.18
N GLN A 29 13.57 -12.88 -3.75
CA GLN A 29 14.08 -11.66 -4.37
C GLN A 29 14.48 -11.86 -5.84
N ALA A 30 15.08 -13.00 -6.18
CA ALA A 30 15.41 -13.33 -7.56
C ALA A 30 14.15 -13.50 -8.43
N GLU A 31 13.12 -14.18 -7.92
CA GLU A 31 11.84 -14.36 -8.62
C GLU A 31 11.12 -13.02 -8.83
N ILE A 32 11.09 -12.17 -7.80
CA ILE A 32 10.55 -10.81 -7.89
C ILE A 32 11.30 -10.02 -8.97
N SER A 33 12.64 -10.03 -8.96
CA SER A 33 13.43 -9.29 -9.97
C SER A 33 13.16 -9.75 -11.40
N TYR A 34 12.97 -11.04 -11.62
CA TYR A 34 12.63 -11.61 -12.92
C TYR A 34 11.22 -11.21 -13.37
N LYS A 35 10.23 -11.27 -12.47
CA LYS A 35 8.84 -10.86 -12.77
C LYS A 35 8.70 -9.35 -12.98
N TYR A 36 9.39 -8.54 -12.18
CA TYR A 36 9.38 -7.08 -12.33
C TYR A 36 10.10 -6.60 -13.59
N ALA A 37 11.05 -7.36 -14.16
CA ALA A 37 11.62 -7.02 -15.46
C ALA A 37 10.57 -7.02 -16.59
N ALA A 38 9.50 -7.79 -16.42
CA ALA A 38 8.32 -7.78 -17.27
C ALA A 38 7.24 -6.83 -16.70
N GLN A 39 7.62 -5.60 -16.27
CA GLN A 39 6.65 -4.62 -15.75
C GLN A 39 5.45 -4.58 -16.69
N ASP A 40 4.31 -5.11 -16.23
CA ASP A 40 3.06 -5.00 -16.93
C ASP A 40 2.76 -3.51 -17.05
N GLN A 41 3.01 -2.95 -18.23
CA GLN A 41 2.68 -1.57 -18.54
C GLN A 41 1.16 -1.50 -18.59
N TYR A 42 0.55 -1.23 -17.43
CA TYR A 42 -0.89 -1.05 -17.36
C TYR A 42 -1.27 0.09 -18.32
N PRO A 43 -2.30 -0.11 -19.16
CA PRO A 43 -2.79 0.97 -19.99
C PRO A 43 -3.21 2.14 -19.09
N PRO A 44 -3.06 3.39 -19.56
CA PRO A 44 -3.59 4.53 -18.83
C PRO A 44 -5.07 4.27 -18.57
N GLN A 45 -5.47 4.41 -17.31
CA GLN A 45 -6.88 4.29 -16.96
C GLN A 45 -7.65 5.36 -17.75
N PRO A 46 -8.83 5.03 -18.30
CA PRO A 46 -9.64 6.02 -18.97
C PRO A 46 -9.92 7.17 -17.99
N GLU A 47 -9.94 8.38 -18.51
CA GLU A 47 -10.44 9.54 -17.78
C GLU A 47 -11.91 9.26 -17.45
N VAL A 48 -12.15 8.77 -16.23
CA VAL A 48 -13.51 8.68 -15.71
C VAL A 48 -13.94 10.11 -15.41
N GLU A 49 -14.99 10.55 -16.08
CA GLU A 49 -15.66 11.79 -15.70
C GLU A 49 -16.34 11.53 -14.36
N PHE A 50 -15.60 11.74 -13.26
CA PHE A 50 -16.11 11.65 -11.90
C PHE A 50 -16.99 12.87 -11.63
N GLY A 51 -18.13 12.92 -12.32
CA GLY A 51 -19.11 13.98 -12.22
C GLY A 51 -20.16 13.65 -11.16
N PHE A 52 -20.88 14.68 -10.72
CA PHE A 52 -22.12 14.46 -9.99
C PHE A 52 -23.07 13.61 -10.85
N PRO A 53 -23.74 12.59 -10.26
CA PRO A 53 -24.70 11.77 -10.99
C PRO A 53 -25.70 12.67 -11.71
N GLN A 54 -25.75 12.60 -13.04
CA GLN A 54 -26.65 13.42 -13.85
C GLN A 54 -28.12 13.02 -13.70
N THR A 55 -28.36 11.88 -13.05
CA THR A 55 -29.68 11.32 -12.79
C THR A 55 -29.74 10.81 -11.37
N CYS A 56 -30.78 11.21 -10.63
CA CYS A 56 -31.09 10.61 -9.35
C CYS A 56 -31.58 9.17 -9.55
N TYR A 57 -31.46 8.31 -8.53
CA TYR A 57 -31.98 6.94 -8.56
C TYR A 57 -33.51 6.86 -8.82
N CYS A 58 -34.24 7.96 -8.60
CA CYS A 58 -35.66 8.07 -8.96
C CYS A 58 -35.92 8.48 -10.42
N GLY A 59 -34.88 8.71 -11.23
CA GLY A 59 -34.98 9.19 -12.61
C GLY A 59 -35.16 10.71 -12.76
N GLY A 60 -35.23 11.45 -11.64
CA GLY A 60 -35.32 12.91 -11.65
C GLY A 60 -33.97 13.61 -11.87
N GLN A 61 -34.02 14.89 -12.24
CA GLN A 61 -32.83 15.74 -12.32
C GLN A 61 -32.24 15.98 -10.91
N PRO A 62 -30.92 15.81 -10.72
CA PRO A 62 -30.25 16.08 -9.45
C PRO A 62 -30.34 17.56 -9.10
N LEU A 63 -30.65 17.87 -7.84
CA LEU A 63 -30.60 19.25 -7.35
C LEU A 63 -29.16 19.60 -7.00
N LEU A 64 -28.51 20.37 -7.88
CA LEU A 64 -27.20 20.94 -7.59
C LEU A 64 -27.39 22.12 -6.62
N ALA A 65 -27.16 21.89 -5.33
CA ALA A 65 -27.16 22.95 -4.33
C ALA A 65 -25.75 23.56 -4.24
N THR A 66 -25.61 24.84 -4.56
CA THR A 66 -24.41 25.61 -4.23
C THR A 66 -24.52 26.07 -2.78
N THR A 67 -23.68 25.54 -1.90
CA THR A 67 -23.58 26.08 -0.53
C THR A 67 -22.89 27.43 -0.61
N TYR A 68 -23.62 28.50 -0.29
CA TYR A 68 -23.02 29.83 -0.13
C TYR A 68 -22.03 29.80 1.03
N THR A 69 -20.75 30.01 0.74
CA THR A 69 -19.78 30.36 1.78
C THR A 69 -19.65 31.88 1.81
N LYS A 70 -19.42 32.47 2.99
CA LYS A 70 -19.32 33.94 3.15
C LYS A 70 -18.23 34.60 2.27
N ASN A 71 -17.38 33.81 1.63
CA ASN A 71 -16.30 34.25 0.77
C ASN A 71 -16.64 34.22 -0.74
N ASP A 72 -17.85 33.81 -1.13
CA ASP A 72 -18.26 33.87 -2.53
C ASP A 72 -18.59 35.33 -2.91
N PRO A 73 -17.82 35.98 -3.81
CA PRO A 73 -18.11 37.34 -4.22
C PRO A 73 -19.42 37.37 -5.00
N VAL A 74 -20.40 38.12 -4.51
CA VAL A 74 -21.62 38.41 -5.26
C VAL A 74 -21.24 39.35 -6.40
N SER A 75 -21.37 38.87 -7.64
CA SER A 75 -21.28 39.70 -8.84
C SER A 75 -22.32 40.83 -8.74
N VAL A 76 -21.85 42.08 -8.75
CA VAL A 76 -22.68 43.30 -8.80
C VAL A 76 -23.30 43.46 -10.18
#